data_AF-A0A1I1EXG7-F1
#
_entry.id   AF-A0A1I1EXG7-F1
#
_cell.length_a   1.000
_cell.length_b   1.000
_cell.length_c   1.000
_cell.angle_alpha   90.00
_cell.angle_beta   90.00
_cell.angle_gamma   90.00
#
_symmetry.space_group_name_H-M   'P 1'
#
loop_
_entity.id
_entity.type
_entity.pdbx_description
1 polymer ?
#
loop_
_entity_poly.entity_id
_entity_poly.type
_entity_poly.pdbx_seq_one_letter_code
_entity_poly.pdbx_strand_id
1 'polypeptide(L)'
;MNTPKVFLIAFLLWAGSAAACQKPLSAEAEEQQLSAELDRWMAPYRDEKKAEFVDWMAAGEDNPEAALAHPVTRHMQVFIEKNKDRYLRLRLAGLEALPPAPEAFPGYEVLDLQVLDKYFQQDSVSVREIIDLTSVLTAARTFGPGGTLSSVNLIHIAVSDYLTQEKGMRWQDYVQLYGLGWLCFADRIKDTQWSVVIVNRAFVMKYSWDYATNGIELLQVLVYTGGKQQPGWLAGRLPKASTPQQELLNKIDEFKWMLYDDFYPDFDDREIEERQQQFLAENRGAYTALRNAVLGRYPPIQRERWAEFMQEDLGLTEKMQSNLGLFDSFGDQILPESISINELKYSQVLTTAAYVMTSDNLGYDWAADWLLGKEVYARRLDGNLWEVQLFTGDVACGYQWNTATDELHELTVRRKEKQ
;
A
#
# COMPACT_ATOMS: atom_id res chain seq x y z
N MET A 1 20.84 -9.72 -17.34
CA MET A 1 19.83 -9.60 -16.27
C MET A 1 19.31 -8.19 -16.36
N ASN A 2 18.01 -8.03 -16.60
CA ASN A 2 17.39 -6.73 -16.82
C ASN A 2 17.23 -6.03 -15.46
N THR A 3 17.75 -4.80 -15.40
CA THR A 3 17.69 -3.84 -14.30
C THR A 3 16.35 -3.85 -13.56
N PRO A 4 16.32 -4.02 -12.22
CA PRO A 4 15.10 -3.84 -11.45
C PRO A 4 14.68 -2.37 -11.53
N LYS A 5 13.48 -2.17 -12.07
CA LYS A 5 12.85 -0.88 -12.34
C LYS A 5 12.54 -0.15 -11.02
N VAL A 6 13.41 0.77 -10.61
CA VAL A 6 13.32 1.51 -9.34
C VAL A 6 11.96 2.19 -9.17
N PHE A 7 11.39 2.76 -10.23
CA PHE A 7 10.08 3.40 -10.16
C PHE A 7 8.95 2.40 -9.90
N LEU A 8 9.03 1.24 -10.55
CA LEU A 8 8.07 0.14 -10.49
C LEU A 8 7.98 -0.50 -9.10
N ILE A 9 9.13 -0.74 -8.47
CA ILE A 9 9.21 -1.45 -7.19
C ILE A 9 8.69 -0.57 -6.05
N ALA A 10 8.73 0.76 -6.19
CA ALA A 10 8.19 1.73 -5.23
C ALA A 10 6.68 1.55 -5.01
N PHE A 11 5.96 1.25 -6.10
CA PHE A 11 4.51 1.13 -6.11
C PHE A 11 4.02 -0.29 -5.83
N LEU A 12 4.87 -1.30 -6.01
CA LEU A 12 4.54 -2.72 -5.83
C LEU A 12 4.46 -3.15 -4.36
N LEU A 13 4.92 -2.33 -3.42
CA LEU A 13 5.12 -2.74 -2.03
C LEU A 13 4.20 -1.97 -1.09
N TRP A 14 2.90 -2.22 -1.23
CA TRP A 14 1.89 -1.73 -0.29
C TRP A 14 1.70 -2.71 0.87
N ALA A 15 2.69 -2.76 1.74
CA ALA A 15 2.51 -3.10 3.15
C ALA A 15 2.62 -1.79 3.95
N GLY A 16 1.56 -0.99 3.92
CA GLY A 16 1.50 0.24 4.71
C GLY A 16 1.22 -0.06 6.17
N SER A 17 1.87 0.65 7.09
CA SER A 17 1.44 0.67 8.49
C SER A 17 0.03 1.23 8.56
N ALA A 18 -0.92 0.44 9.09
CA ALA A 18 -2.29 0.91 9.27
C ALA A 18 -2.31 2.11 10.23
N ALA A 19 -1.45 2.08 11.26
CA ALA A 19 -1.15 3.21 12.13
C ALA A 19 -0.71 4.48 11.36
N ALA A 20 0.19 4.38 10.37
CA ALA A 20 0.64 5.54 9.56
C ALA A 20 -0.48 6.22 8.75
N CYS A 21 -1.61 5.54 8.59
CA CYS A 21 -2.77 6.03 7.83
C CYS A 21 -3.85 6.66 8.72
N GLN A 22 -3.74 6.58 10.05
CA GLN A 22 -4.79 7.07 10.96
C GLN A 22 -4.77 8.59 11.10
N LYS A 23 -5.95 9.21 11.16
CA LYS A 23 -6.16 10.64 11.39
C LYS A 23 -7.44 10.86 12.21
N PRO A 24 -7.63 12.01 12.85
CA PRO A 24 -8.94 12.37 13.41
C PRO A 24 -10.05 12.27 12.36
N LEU A 25 -11.28 11.90 12.76
CA LEU A 25 -12.41 11.66 11.85
C LEU A 25 -12.66 12.83 10.86
N SER A 26 -12.51 14.07 11.32
CA SER A 26 -12.67 15.26 10.46
C SER A 26 -11.63 15.31 9.34
N ALA A 27 -10.38 14.93 9.63
CA ALA A 27 -9.31 14.88 8.65
C ALA A 27 -9.47 13.67 7.69
N GLU A 28 -9.99 12.54 8.16
CA GLU A 28 -10.30 11.40 7.28
C GLU A 28 -11.37 11.76 6.22
N ALA A 29 -12.40 12.52 6.61
CA ALA A 29 -13.41 13.00 5.68
C ALA A 29 -12.83 14.01 4.66
N GLU A 30 -11.99 14.94 5.12
CA GLU A 30 -11.32 15.91 4.24
C GLU A 30 -10.35 15.22 3.26
N GLU A 31 -9.60 14.21 3.72
CA GLU A 31 -8.72 13.38 2.88
C GLU A 31 -9.51 12.65 1.80
N GLN A 32 -10.64 12.02 2.16
CA GLN A 32 -11.51 11.34 1.20
C GLN A 32 -12.02 12.31 0.12
N GLN A 33 -12.45 13.50 0.53
CA GLN A 33 -12.91 14.51 -0.41
C GLN A 33 -11.78 14.96 -1.35
N LEU A 34 -10.59 15.26 -0.82
CA LEU A 34 -9.45 15.71 -1.61
C LEU A 34 -8.95 14.60 -2.56
N SER A 35 -8.93 13.34 -2.11
CA SER A 35 -8.61 12.18 -2.94
C SER A 35 -9.60 12.04 -4.10
N ALA A 36 -10.90 12.16 -3.86
CA ALA A 36 -11.91 12.09 -4.92
C ALA A 36 -11.84 13.27 -5.91
N GLU A 37 -11.39 14.45 -5.45
CA GLU A 37 -11.08 15.59 -6.34
C GLU A 37 -9.84 15.31 -7.19
N LEU A 38 -8.79 14.72 -6.60
CA LEU A 38 -7.58 14.31 -7.30
C LEU A 38 -7.88 13.21 -8.34
N ASP A 39 -8.67 12.19 -7.99
CA ASP A 39 -9.06 11.10 -8.90
C ASP A 39 -9.76 11.66 -10.15
N ARG A 40 -10.69 12.60 -9.97
CA ARG A 40 -11.37 13.30 -11.07
C ARG A 40 -10.41 14.15 -11.89
N TRP A 41 -9.45 14.79 -11.24
CA TRP A 41 -8.45 15.63 -11.90
C TRP A 41 -7.44 14.79 -12.71
N MET A 42 -7.09 13.59 -12.23
CA MET A 42 -6.19 12.65 -12.92
C MET A 42 -6.89 11.79 -13.98
N ALA A 43 -8.22 11.72 -13.99
CA ALA A 43 -9.00 10.87 -14.90
C ALA A 43 -8.58 10.95 -16.38
N PRO A 44 -8.26 12.12 -16.97
CA PRO A 44 -7.83 12.18 -18.37
C PRO A 44 -6.56 11.36 -18.67
N TYR A 45 -5.67 11.18 -17.69
CA TYR A 45 -4.44 10.40 -17.84
C TYR A 45 -4.65 8.88 -17.86
N ARG A 46 -5.87 8.39 -17.56
CA ARG A 46 -6.23 6.98 -17.70
C ARG A 46 -6.54 6.60 -19.15
N ASP A 47 -7.16 7.54 -19.88
CA ASP A 47 -7.67 7.33 -21.23
C ASP A 47 -7.05 8.33 -22.23
N GLU A 48 -7.63 9.54 -22.35
CA GLU A 48 -7.31 10.54 -23.38
C GLU A 48 -5.82 10.94 -23.43
N LYS A 49 -5.18 11.03 -22.27
CA LYS A 49 -3.78 11.43 -22.08
C LYS A 49 -2.90 10.27 -21.58
N LYS A 50 -3.33 9.02 -21.78
CA LYS A 50 -2.58 7.84 -21.34
C LYS A 50 -1.14 7.83 -21.84
N ALA A 51 -0.91 8.20 -23.10
CA ALA A 51 0.43 8.28 -23.68
C ALA A 51 1.33 9.28 -22.92
N GLU A 52 0.82 10.47 -22.58
CA GLU A 52 1.57 11.45 -21.79
C GLU A 52 1.95 10.91 -20.39
N PHE A 53 1.07 10.12 -19.77
CA PHE A 53 1.34 9.50 -18.49
C PHE A 53 2.39 8.38 -18.59
N VAL A 54 2.29 7.52 -19.61
CA VAL A 54 3.28 6.47 -19.87
C VAL A 54 4.66 7.07 -20.16
N ASP A 55 4.72 8.10 -20.99
CA ASP A 55 5.97 8.82 -21.29
C ASP A 55 6.58 9.47 -20.04
N TRP A 56 5.75 10.04 -19.17
CA TRP A 56 6.19 10.60 -17.90
C TRP A 56 6.79 9.55 -16.96
N MET A 57 6.10 8.42 -16.82
CA MET A 57 6.56 7.30 -16.00
C MET A 57 7.86 6.72 -16.54
N ALA A 58 8.01 6.62 -17.87
CA ALA A 58 9.24 6.18 -18.51
C ALA A 58 10.40 7.15 -18.31
N ALA A 59 10.14 8.45 -18.37
CA ALA A 59 11.14 9.46 -18.02
C ALA A 59 11.62 9.30 -16.55
N GLY A 60 10.73 8.90 -15.63
CA GLY A 60 11.08 8.60 -14.23
C GLY A 60 11.97 7.38 -14.04
N GLU A 61 11.93 6.43 -14.97
CA GLU A 61 12.80 5.25 -14.97
C GLU A 61 14.19 5.56 -15.54
N ASP A 62 14.28 6.42 -16.57
CA ASP A 62 15.52 6.63 -17.34
C ASP A 62 16.33 7.86 -16.91
N ASN A 63 15.67 8.95 -16.50
CA ASN A 63 16.31 10.23 -16.18
C ASN A 63 15.46 11.05 -15.18
N PRO A 64 15.85 11.09 -13.88
CA PRO A 64 15.14 11.85 -12.85
C PRO A 64 14.86 13.32 -13.22
N GLU A 65 15.80 14.00 -13.87
CA GLU A 65 15.62 15.39 -14.29
C GLU A 65 14.54 15.54 -15.36
N ALA A 66 14.45 14.58 -16.29
CA ALA A 66 13.44 14.58 -17.34
C ALA A 66 12.03 14.37 -16.77
N ALA A 67 11.88 13.48 -15.79
CA ALA A 67 10.61 13.27 -15.10
C ALA A 67 10.16 14.53 -14.33
N LEU A 68 11.09 15.21 -13.66
CA LEU A 68 10.80 16.44 -12.94
C LEU A 68 10.42 17.60 -13.88
N ALA A 69 11.05 17.67 -15.05
CA ALA A 69 10.74 18.66 -16.08
C ALA A 69 9.45 18.35 -16.88
N HIS A 70 8.91 17.15 -16.75
CA HIS A 70 7.76 16.69 -17.54
C HIS A 70 6.47 17.49 -17.24
N PRO A 71 5.62 17.77 -18.25
CA PRO A 71 4.37 18.51 -18.05
C PRO A 71 3.43 17.92 -16.97
N VAL A 72 3.39 16.59 -16.85
CA VAL A 72 2.57 15.90 -15.83
C VAL A 72 3.00 16.30 -14.41
N THR A 73 4.30 16.37 -14.12
CA THR A 73 4.83 16.86 -12.83
C THR A 73 4.38 18.27 -12.55
N ARG A 74 4.51 19.18 -13.53
CA ARG A 74 4.07 20.57 -13.39
C ARG A 74 2.56 20.68 -13.15
N HIS A 75 1.77 19.87 -13.85
CA HIS A 75 0.32 19.84 -13.65
C HIS A 75 -0.05 19.39 -12.24
N MET A 76 0.61 18.34 -11.71
CA MET A 76 0.37 17.89 -10.34
C MET A 76 0.73 18.96 -9.31
N GLN A 77 1.83 19.68 -9.52
CA GLN A 77 2.22 20.81 -8.65
C GLN A 77 1.15 21.91 -8.62
N VAL A 78 0.48 22.20 -9.74
CA VAL A 78 -0.64 23.16 -9.78
C VAL A 78 -1.80 22.69 -8.91
N PHE A 79 -2.15 21.39 -8.95
CA PHE A 79 -3.20 20.84 -8.09
C PHE A 79 -2.82 20.94 -6.61
N ILE A 80 -1.57 20.63 -6.26
CA ILE A 80 -1.05 20.70 -4.89
C ILE A 80 -1.09 22.14 -4.38
N GLU A 81 -0.56 23.11 -5.13
CA GLU A 81 -0.53 24.52 -4.71
C GLU A 81 -1.95 25.09 -4.54
N LYS A 82 -2.88 24.74 -5.44
CA LYS A 82 -4.29 25.13 -5.30
C LYS A 82 -4.93 24.62 -4.02
N ASN A 83 -4.49 23.46 -3.51
CA ASN A 83 -5.03 22.80 -2.33
C ASN A 83 -4.08 22.84 -1.12
N LYS A 84 -3.07 23.72 -1.14
CA LYS A 84 -1.95 23.73 -0.19
C LYS A 84 -2.39 23.66 1.27
N ASP A 85 -3.32 24.51 1.68
CA ASP A 85 -3.78 24.54 3.08
C ASP A 85 -4.45 23.23 3.53
N ARG A 86 -5.14 22.54 2.61
CA ARG A 86 -5.73 21.22 2.89
C ARG A 86 -4.65 20.17 3.08
N TYR A 87 -3.63 20.14 2.21
CA TYR A 87 -2.48 19.26 2.38
C TYR A 87 -1.75 19.51 3.71
N LEU A 88 -1.48 20.77 4.06
CA LEU A 88 -0.80 21.12 5.31
C LEU A 88 -1.58 20.61 6.53
N ARG A 89 -2.90 20.85 6.57
CA ARG A 89 -3.77 20.36 7.65
C ARG A 89 -3.79 18.84 7.75
N LEU A 90 -4.01 18.15 6.62
CA LEU A 90 -4.09 16.69 6.59
C LEU A 90 -2.78 16.03 7.04
N ARG A 91 -1.64 16.54 6.54
CA ARG A 91 -0.33 15.99 6.86
C ARG A 91 0.01 16.19 8.34
N LEU A 92 -0.24 17.39 8.88
CA LEU A 92 -0.05 17.68 10.29
C LEU A 92 -0.96 16.82 11.16
N ALA A 93 -2.25 16.70 10.82
CA ALA A 93 -3.19 15.85 11.57
C ALA A 93 -2.78 14.37 11.58
N GLY A 94 -2.17 13.88 10.50
CA GLY A 94 -1.60 12.54 10.46
C GLY A 94 -0.34 12.38 11.34
N LEU A 95 0.52 13.39 11.38
CA LEU A 95 1.70 13.37 12.25
C LEU A 95 1.33 13.43 13.74
N GLU A 96 0.40 14.30 14.10
CA GLU A 96 -0.06 14.49 15.50
C GLU A 96 -0.84 13.28 16.04
N ALA A 97 -1.38 12.44 15.17
CA ALA A 97 -2.07 11.21 15.56
C ALA A 97 -1.09 10.09 15.99
N LEU A 98 0.17 10.15 15.54
CA LEU A 98 1.15 9.11 15.80
C LEU A 98 1.79 9.25 17.19
N PRO A 99 2.14 8.11 17.83
CA PRO A 99 2.90 8.14 19.07
C PRO A 99 4.37 8.52 18.82
N PRO A 100 5.08 9.02 19.85
CA PRO A 100 6.51 9.28 19.78
C PRO A 100 7.31 7.98 19.66
N ALA A 101 8.45 8.05 18.97
CA ALA A 101 9.30 6.88 18.77
C ALA A 101 9.90 6.37 20.09
N PRO A 102 10.16 5.06 20.23
CA PRO A 102 10.91 4.53 21.36
C PRO A 102 12.35 5.05 21.34
N GLU A 103 12.97 5.16 22.52
CA GLU A 103 14.35 5.64 22.64
C GLU A 103 15.39 4.67 22.07
N ALA A 104 15.06 3.37 22.05
CA ALA A 104 15.96 2.31 21.61
C ALA A 104 15.23 1.27 20.77
N PHE A 105 15.95 0.67 19.81
CA PHE A 105 15.48 -0.37 18.90
C PHE A 105 16.30 -1.65 19.14
N PRO A 106 15.97 -2.47 20.16
CA PRO A 106 16.71 -3.68 20.48
C PRO A 106 16.57 -4.72 19.35
N GLY A 107 17.65 -5.46 19.07
CA GLY A 107 17.67 -6.45 17.99
C GLY A 107 17.92 -5.86 16.60
N TYR A 108 18.27 -4.57 16.52
CA TYR A 108 18.69 -3.91 15.29
C TYR A 108 20.08 -3.29 15.44
N GLU A 109 20.82 -3.24 14.34
CA GLU A 109 22.09 -2.51 14.23
C GLU A 109 21.99 -1.42 13.18
N VAL A 110 22.77 -0.36 13.34
CA VAL A 110 22.80 0.74 12.38
C VAL A 110 23.51 0.27 11.11
N LEU A 111 22.83 0.42 9.98
CA LEU A 111 23.41 0.22 8.66
C LEU A 111 23.91 1.55 8.10
N ASP A 112 25.17 1.58 7.66
CA ASP A 112 25.71 2.71 6.93
C ASP A 112 24.96 2.87 5.60
N LEU A 113 24.39 4.06 5.34
CA LEU A 113 23.64 4.36 4.13
C LEU A 113 24.48 4.16 2.85
N GLN A 114 25.81 4.33 2.94
CA GLN A 114 26.70 4.06 1.80
C GLN A 114 26.74 2.59 1.40
N VAL A 115 26.40 1.67 2.31
CA VAL A 115 26.26 0.25 1.99
C VAL A 115 25.01 0.02 1.13
N LEU A 116 23.93 0.74 1.41
CA LEU A 116 22.69 0.66 0.63
C LEU A 116 22.89 1.20 -0.80
N ASP A 117 23.69 2.25 -0.96
CA ASP A 117 23.99 2.80 -2.28
C ASP A 117 24.60 1.74 -3.22
N LYS A 118 25.35 0.75 -2.73
CA LYS A 118 25.92 -0.32 -3.58
C LYS A 118 24.85 -1.14 -4.31
N TYR A 119 23.67 -1.30 -3.69
CA TYR A 119 22.55 -2.04 -4.26
C TYR A 119 21.72 -1.19 -5.24
N PHE A 120 21.94 0.13 -5.29
CA PHE A 120 21.33 1.04 -6.26
C PHE A 120 22.32 1.56 -7.32
N GLN A 121 23.63 1.52 -7.05
CA GLN A 121 24.69 1.99 -7.94
C GLN A 121 24.87 1.14 -9.20
N GLN A 122 24.32 -0.09 -9.25
CA GLN A 122 24.25 -0.85 -10.50
C GLN A 122 23.45 -0.10 -11.58
N ASP A 123 22.60 0.85 -11.18
CA ASP A 123 21.71 1.61 -12.05
C ASP A 123 22.03 3.11 -12.12
N SER A 124 23.21 3.54 -11.64
CA SER A 124 23.71 4.93 -11.70
C SER A 124 22.90 5.99 -10.93
N VAL A 125 22.08 5.61 -9.95
CA VAL A 125 21.30 6.52 -9.10
C VAL A 125 21.52 6.23 -7.61
N SER A 126 21.69 7.26 -6.78
CA SER A 126 21.84 7.11 -5.32
C SER A 126 20.50 6.99 -4.58
N VAL A 127 20.52 6.45 -3.34
CA VAL A 127 19.32 6.38 -2.48
C VAL A 127 18.67 7.76 -2.30
N ARG A 128 19.49 8.80 -2.17
CA ARG A 128 19.02 10.17 -1.99
C ARG A 128 18.25 10.67 -3.22
N GLU A 129 18.80 10.50 -4.41
CA GLU A 129 18.15 10.93 -5.65
C GLU A 129 16.81 10.23 -5.86
N ILE A 130 16.72 8.94 -5.50
CA ILE A 130 15.48 8.16 -5.56
C ILE A 130 14.43 8.71 -4.60
N ILE A 131 14.80 9.02 -3.35
CA ILE A 131 13.89 9.60 -2.36
C ILE A 131 13.41 10.98 -2.80
N ASP A 132 14.32 11.83 -3.25
CA ASP A 132 13.99 13.17 -3.73
C ASP A 132 13.02 13.09 -4.91
N LEU A 133 13.32 12.26 -5.91
CA LEU A 133 12.45 12.04 -7.07
C LEU A 133 11.06 11.53 -6.65
N THR A 134 11.01 10.43 -5.90
CA THR A 134 9.73 9.81 -5.50
C THR A 134 8.92 10.71 -4.59
N SER A 135 9.55 11.53 -3.73
CA SER A 135 8.85 12.49 -2.88
C SER A 135 8.11 13.55 -3.71
N VAL A 136 8.67 13.96 -4.85
CA VAL A 136 8.00 14.91 -5.77
C VAL A 136 6.88 14.22 -6.53
N LEU A 137 7.14 13.05 -7.11
CA LEU A 137 6.20 12.39 -8.02
C LEU A 137 5.00 11.78 -7.29
N THR A 138 5.16 11.47 -6.00
CA THR A 138 4.06 10.97 -5.15
C THR A 138 3.37 12.06 -4.32
N ALA A 139 3.85 13.31 -4.35
CA ALA A 139 3.40 14.38 -3.45
C ALA A 139 1.87 14.62 -3.46
N ALA A 140 1.22 14.43 -4.61
CA ALA A 140 -0.23 14.60 -4.76
C ALA A 140 -1.04 13.55 -3.98
N ARG A 141 -0.47 12.38 -3.70
CA ARG A 141 -1.11 11.31 -2.92
C ARG A 141 -0.59 11.25 -1.48
N THR A 142 0.34 12.13 -1.11
CA THR A 142 0.91 12.19 0.24
C THR A 142 0.10 13.13 1.13
N PHE A 143 -0.97 12.59 1.74
CA PHE A 143 -1.84 13.29 2.69
C PHE A 143 -1.37 13.19 4.15
N GLY A 144 -0.35 12.39 4.44
CA GLY A 144 0.16 12.13 5.79
C GLY A 144 1.36 11.17 5.76
N PRO A 145 1.84 10.72 6.94
CA PRO A 145 2.99 9.83 7.04
C PRO A 145 2.85 8.57 6.19
N GLY A 146 1.68 7.94 6.14
CA GLY A 146 1.44 6.76 5.31
C GLY A 146 1.70 6.97 3.80
N GLY A 147 1.55 8.20 3.29
CA GLY A 147 1.85 8.51 1.88
C GLY A 147 3.35 8.62 1.58
N THR A 148 4.17 8.93 2.59
CA THR A 148 5.64 8.96 2.44
C THR A 148 6.23 7.56 2.30
N LEU A 149 5.47 6.51 2.64
CA LEU A 149 5.89 5.11 2.49
C LEU A 149 6.23 4.75 1.04
N SER A 150 5.55 5.33 0.05
CA SER A 150 5.90 5.10 -1.35
C SER A 150 7.32 5.57 -1.69
N SER A 151 7.82 6.61 -1.00
CA SER A 151 9.18 7.12 -1.18
C SER A 151 10.22 6.31 -0.40
N VAL A 152 9.91 5.93 0.84
CA VAL A 152 10.87 5.24 1.71
C VAL A 152 10.86 3.72 1.55
N ASN A 153 9.77 3.12 1.07
CA ASN A 153 9.71 1.68 0.87
C ASN A 153 10.74 1.22 -0.17
N LEU A 154 11.17 2.04 -1.11
CA LEU A 154 12.25 1.65 -2.03
C LEU A 154 13.53 1.20 -1.32
N ILE A 155 13.82 1.78 -0.17
CA ILE A 155 14.98 1.44 0.64
C ILE A 155 14.93 -0.03 1.08
N HIS A 156 13.74 -0.59 1.30
CA HIS A 156 13.66 -1.98 1.76
C HIS A 156 14.21 -2.98 0.73
N ILE A 157 14.23 -2.64 -0.57
CA ILE A 157 14.79 -3.51 -1.61
C ILE A 157 16.27 -3.75 -1.30
N ALA A 158 17.02 -2.65 -1.14
CA ALA A 158 18.44 -2.73 -0.79
C ALA A 158 18.66 -3.31 0.61
N VAL A 159 17.76 -3.07 1.56
CA VAL A 159 17.82 -3.74 2.88
C VAL A 159 17.61 -5.25 2.73
N SER A 160 16.68 -5.68 1.88
CA SER A 160 16.41 -7.10 1.64
C SER A 160 17.60 -7.78 0.96
N ASP A 161 18.22 -7.13 -0.02
CA ASP A 161 19.44 -7.62 -0.66
C ASP A 161 20.59 -7.69 0.33
N TYR A 162 20.78 -6.66 1.16
CA TYR A 162 21.79 -6.67 2.21
C TYR A 162 21.57 -7.82 3.20
N LEU A 163 20.35 -7.99 3.70
CA LEU A 163 20.02 -9.05 4.65
C LEU A 163 20.19 -10.45 4.06
N THR A 164 19.83 -10.64 2.80
CA THR A 164 19.92 -11.97 2.16
C THR A 164 21.32 -12.30 1.66
N GLN A 165 22.01 -11.35 1.04
CA GLN A 165 23.31 -11.57 0.41
C GLN A 165 24.49 -11.44 1.39
N GLU A 166 24.48 -10.42 2.26
CA GLU A 166 25.59 -10.17 3.19
C GLU A 166 25.38 -10.81 4.55
N LYS A 167 24.13 -10.83 5.05
CA LYS A 167 23.79 -11.44 6.35
C LYS A 167 23.32 -12.89 6.24
N GLY A 168 23.15 -13.41 5.01
CA GLY A 168 22.78 -14.82 4.77
C GLY A 168 21.36 -15.19 5.22
N MET A 169 20.47 -14.21 5.41
CA MET A 169 19.05 -14.46 5.71
C MET A 169 18.38 -15.17 4.53
N ARG A 170 17.58 -16.20 4.78
CA ARG A 170 16.80 -16.81 3.69
C ARG A 170 15.70 -15.84 3.26
N TRP A 171 15.43 -15.77 1.97
CA TRP A 171 14.36 -14.93 1.42
C TRP A 171 13.00 -15.18 2.09
N GLN A 172 12.68 -16.46 2.37
CA GLN A 172 11.44 -16.84 3.07
C GLN A 172 11.36 -16.22 4.47
N ASP A 173 12.45 -16.24 5.23
CA ASP A 173 12.51 -15.64 6.57
C ASP A 173 12.34 -14.12 6.49
N TYR A 174 12.96 -13.47 5.48
CA TYR A 174 12.77 -12.03 5.23
C TYR A 174 11.29 -11.70 4.95
N VAL A 175 10.65 -12.43 4.03
CA VAL A 175 9.24 -12.22 3.65
C VAL A 175 8.32 -12.42 4.85
N GLN A 176 8.57 -13.44 5.67
CA GLN A 176 7.82 -13.68 6.90
C GLN A 176 7.98 -12.50 7.88
N LEU A 177 9.21 -12.08 8.20
CA LEU A 177 9.46 -10.94 9.09
C LEU A 177 8.84 -9.63 8.56
N TYR A 178 8.97 -9.39 7.26
CA TYR A 178 8.39 -8.24 6.57
C TYR A 178 6.86 -8.23 6.67
N GLY A 179 6.21 -9.39 6.59
CA GLY A 179 4.76 -9.55 6.68
C GLY A 179 4.17 -9.34 8.07
N LEU A 180 4.97 -9.39 9.14
CA LEU A 180 4.54 -9.34 10.55
C LEU A 180 4.28 -7.92 11.08
N GLY A 181 3.76 -7.05 10.21
CA GLY A 181 3.23 -5.74 10.58
C GLY A 181 4.26 -4.61 10.58
N TRP A 182 3.74 -3.38 10.64
CA TRP A 182 4.50 -2.15 10.52
C TRP A 182 3.97 -1.12 11.50
N LEU A 183 4.84 -0.54 12.31
CA LEU A 183 4.49 0.56 13.20
C LEU A 183 5.12 1.85 12.73
N CYS A 184 4.41 2.95 12.99
CA CYS A 184 4.82 4.28 12.59
C CYS A 184 4.75 5.21 13.79
N PHE A 185 5.79 6.03 13.91
CA PHE A 185 5.99 6.97 14.99
C PHE A 185 6.35 8.34 14.42
N ALA A 186 6.02 9.39 15.14
CA ALA A 186 6.43 10.73 14.75
C ALA A 186 6.80 11.60 15.96
N ASP A 187 7.88 12.35 15.81
CA ASP A 187 8.37 13.31 16.81
C ASP A 187 8.63 14.66 16.14
N ARG A 188 8.13 15.74 16.74
CA ARG A 188 8.35 17.09 16.21
C ARG A 188 9.81 17.49 16.41
N ILE A 189 10.47 17.95 15.34
CA ILE A 189 11.83 18.49 15.39
C ILE A 189 11.77 20.02 15.57
N LYS A 190 11.29 20.73 14.53
CA LYS A 190 11.12 22.20 14.51
C LYS A 190 10.18 22.61 13.40
N ASP A 191 9.44 23.70 13.58
CA ASP A 191 8.56 24.29 12.55
C ASP A 191 7.69 23.24 11.84
N THR A 192 7.95 22.98 10.55
CA THR A 192 7.28 21.99 9.69
C THR A 192 8.01 20.65 9.58
N GLN A 193 9.17 20.52 10.22
CA GLN A 193 10.00 19.32 10.20
C GLN A 193 9.66 18.36 11.34
N TRP A 194 9.41 17.10 10.98
CA TRP A 194 9.12 16.00 11.88
C TRP A 194 10.04 14.82 11.60
N SER A 195 10.49 14.14 12.66
CA SER A 195 11.12 12.84 12.54
C SER A 195 10.01 11.80 12.41
N VAL A 196 10.01 11.01 11.35
CA VAL A 196 9.13 9.85 11.20
C VAL A 196 9.98 8.60 11.33
N VAL A 197 9.50 7.64 12.12
CA VAL A 197 10.15 6.34 12.30
C VAL A 197 9.19 5.23 11.93
N ILE A 198 9.63 4.38 11.01
CA ILE A 198 8.91 3.20 10.57
C ILE A 198 9.65 1.98 11.10
N VAL A 199 8.93 1.12 11.83
CA VAL A 199 9.47 -0.10 12.44
C VAL A 199 8.78 -1.31 11.84
N ASN A 200 9.58 -2.22 11.30
CA ASN A 200 9.20 -3.56 10.88
C ASN A 200 10.14 -4.57 11.57
N ARG A 201 9.79 -5.86 11.60
CA ARG A 201 10.64 -6.89 12.23
C ARG A 201 11.99 -7.07 11.53
N ALA A 202 12.07 -6.81 10.22
CA ALA A 202 13.31 -6.91 9.45
C ALA A 202 14.19 -5.65 9.53
N PHE A 203 13.59 -4.46 9.71
CA PHE A 203 14.34 -3.20 9.72
C PHE A 203 13.57 -2.03 10.37
N VAL A 204 14.29 -0.94 10.62
CA VAL A 204 13.77 0.36 11.03
C VAL A 204 14.26 1.43 10.07
N MET A 205 13.37 2.31 9.62
CA MET A 205 13.73 3.50 8.85
C MET A 205 13.39 4.75 9.65
N LYS A 206 14.34 5.66 9.78
CA LYS A 206 14.16 6.97 10.39
C LYS A 206 14.49 8.05 9.37
N TYR A 207 13.57 8.98 9.17
CA TYR A 207 13.72 10.09 8.24
C TYR A 207 13.14 11.37 8.81
N SER A 208 13.66 12.51 8.36
CA SER A 208 13.04 13.81 8.56
C SER A 208 12.07 14.05 7.41
N TRP A 209 10.88 14.57 7.71
CA TRP A 209 9.90 14.98 6.73
C TRP A 209 9.49 16.42 7.00
N ASP A 210 9.66 17.27 5.99
CA ASP A 210 9.04 18.60 5.97
C ASP A 210 7.65 18.46 5.35
N TYR A 211 6.61 18.45 6.20
CA TYR A 211 5.25 18.24 5.71
C TYR A 211 4.74 19.39 4.82
N ALA A 212 5.41 20.55 4.83
CA ALA A 212 5.02 21.67 3.99
C ALA A 212 5.53 21.55 2.55
N THR A 213 6.78 21.14 2.38
CA THR A 213 7.39 20.98 1.05
C THR A 213 7.27 19.55 0.52
N ASN A 214 6.87 18.60 1.37
CA ASN A 214 6.95 17.16 1.13
C ASN A 214 8.38 16.61 0.98
N GLY A 215 9.41 17.40 1.34
CA GLY A 215 10.80 16.95 1.28
C GLY A 215 11.12 15.91 2.35
N ILE A 216 11.83 14.85 1.97
CA ILE A 216 12.22 13.74 2.85
C ILE A 216 13.75 13.67 2.89
N GLU A 217 14.30 13.56 4.10
CA GLU A 217 15.73 13.32 4.31
C GLU A 217 15.88 12.01 5.11
N LEU A 218 16.47 10.98 4.49
CA LEU A 218 16.76 9.72 5.16
C LEU A 218 17.87 9.93 6.19
N LEU A 219 17.56 9.68 7.46
CA LEU A 219 18.49 9.91 8.56
C LEU A 219 19.24 8.63 8.94
N GLN A 220 18.52 7.51 9.03
CA GLN A 220 19.07 6.26 9.50
C GLN A 220 18.26 5.06 9.03
N VAL A 221 18.98 3.97 8.73
CA VAL A 221 18.39 2.64 8.56
C VAL A 221 19.01 1.72 9.60
N LEU A 222 18.18 0.96 10.30
CA LEU A 222 18.63 -0.08 11.21
C LEU A 222 18.12 -1.42 10.69
N VAL A 223 18.94 -2.46 10.75
CA VAL A 223 18.65 -3.78 10.19
C VAL A 223 18.70 -4.85 11.26
N TYR A 224 17.90 -5.88 11.07
CA TYR A 224 17.79 -7.00 12.00
C TYR A 224 19.14 -7.70 12.21
N THR A 225 19.52 -7.96 13.46
CA THR A 225 20.80 -8.57 13.83
C THR A 225 20.76 -10.10 13.98
N GLY A 226 19.58 -10.73 13.84
CA GLY A 226 19.40 -12.15 14.14
C GLY A 226 18.89 -12.45 15.55
N GLY A 227 18.81 -11.46 16.44
CA GLY A 227 18.31 -11.63 17.81
C GLY A 227 16.80 -11.39 17.92
N LYS A 228 16.05 -12.28 18.58
CA LYS A 228 14.61 -12.08 18.83
C LYS A 228 14.38 -10.81 19.65
N GLN A 229 13.50 -9.91 19.21
CA GLN A 229 13.11 -8.75 20.02
C GLN A 229 12.30 -9.21 21.24
N GLN A 230 12.35 -8.45 22.34
CA GLN A 230 11.60 -8.81 23.54
C GLN A 230 10.08 -8.80 23.26
N PRO A 231 9.33 -9.84 23.69
CA PRO A 231 7.88 -9.87 23.53
C PRO A 231 7.22 -8.62 24.11
N GLY A 232 6.28 -8.04 23.37
CA GLY A 232 5.53 -6.86 23.79
C GLY A 232 6.33 -5.54 23.85
N TRP A 233 7.54 -5.47 23.29
CA TRP A 233 8.37 -4.25 23.36
C TRP A 233 7.66 -2.98 22.86
N LEU A 234 6.83 -3.09 21.81
CA LEU A 234 6.01 -1.99 21.28
C LEU A 234 4.52 -2.11 21.60
N ALA A 235 4.15 -2.92 22.60
CA ALA A 235 2.77 -3.06 23.02
C ALA A 235 2.21 -1.70 23.52
N GLY A 236 0.97 -1.38 23.12
CA GLY A 236 0.32 -0.12 23.49
C GLY A 236 0.90 1.14 22.82
N ARG A 237 1.79 0.98 21.84
CA ARG A 237 2.41 2.08 21.08
C ARG A 237 1.70 2.35 19.75
N LEU A 238 0.39 2.18 19.72
CA LEU A 238 -0.45 2.48 18.56
C LEU A 238 -1.11 3.86 18.68
N PRO A 239 -1.49 4.48 17.55
CA PRO A 239 -2.28 5.70 17.57
C PRO A 239 -3.57 5.54 18.37
N LYS A 240 -4.05 6.64 18.94
CA LYS A 240 -5.33 6.63 19.64
C LYS A 240 -6.47 6.47 18.64
N ALA A 241 -7.11 5.31 18.65
CA ALA A 241 -8.31 5.09 17.86
C ALA A 241 -9.46 5.98 18.33
N SER A 242 -10.13 6.62 17.37
CA SER A 242 -11.29 7.49 17.58
C SER A 242 -12.53 7.00 16.81
N THR A 243 -12.40 5.92 16.05
CA THR A 243 -13.48 5.30 15.28
C THR A 243 -13.38 3.76 15.38
N PRO A 244 -14.49 3.02 15.23
CA PRO A 244 -14.44 1.55 15.19
C PRO A 244 -13.52 1.00 14.09
N GLN A 245 -13.39 1.72 12.97
CA GLN A 245 -12.44 1.37 11.92
C GLN A 245 -11.00 1.43 12.45
N GLN A 246 -10.62 2.51 13.12
CA GLN A 246 -9.28 2.66 13.68
C GLN A 246 -9.00 1.66 14.80
N GLU A 247 -10.01 1.30 15.60
CA GLU A 247 -9.90 0.24 16.60
C GLU A 247 -9.57 -1.10 15.94
N LEU A 248 -10.25 -1.45 14.84
CA LEU A 248 -9.95 -2.66 14.09
C LEU A 248 -8.53 -2.62 13.49
N LEU A 249 -8.11 -1.48 12.91
CA LEU A 249 -6.75 -1.31 12.40
C LEU A 249 -5.70 -1.55 13.49
N ASN A 250 -5.91 -0.98 14.68
CA ASN A 250 -5.02 -1.19 15.83
C ASN A 250 -4.96 -2.66 16.23
N LYS A 251 -6.11 -3.34 16.35
CA LYS A 251 -6.16 -4.77 16.68
C LYS A 251 -5.39 -5.63 15.67
N ILE A 252 -5.43 -5.28 14.39
CA ILE A 252 -4.70 -6.00 13.34
C ILE A 252 -3.20 -5.81 13.50
N ASP A 253 -2.75 -4.57 13.74
CA ASP A 253 -1.32 -4.30 14.01
C ASP A 253 -0.87 -5.05 15.27
N GLU A 254 -1.63 -5.02 16.37
CA GLU A 254 -1.34 -5.80 17.59
C GLU A 254 -1.25 -7.30 17.30
N PHE A 255 -2.23 -7.84 16.58
CA PHE A 255 -2.28 -9.26 16.24
C PHE A 255 -1.05 -9.69 15.43
N LYS A 256 -0.68 -8.95 14.38
CA LYS A 256 0.51 -9.26 13.57
C LYS A 256 1.80 -9.18 14.38
N TRP A 257 1.91 -8.21 15.28
CA TRP A 257 3.05 -8.09 16.17
C TRP A 257 3.13 -9.26 17.16
N MET A 258 2.00 -9.70 17.68
CA MET A 258 1.90 -10.88 18.55
C MET A 258 2.29 -12.17 17.82
N LEU A 259 1.92 -12.34 16.54
CA LEU A 259 2.35 -13.52 15.76
C LEU A 259 3.88 -13.69 15.74
N TYR A 260 4.64 -12.60 15.64
CA TYR A 260 6.10 -12.68 15.78
C TYR A 260 6.51 -13.14 17.19
N ASP A 261 5.92 -12.54 18.23
CA ASP A 261 6.31 -12.80 19.61
C ASP A 261 6.07 -14.26 20.00
N ASP A 262 4.97 -14.85 19.52
CA ASP A 262 4.56 -16.22 19.82
C ASP A 262 5.30 -17.27 18.97
N PHE A 263 5.48 -17.01 17.66
CA PHE A 263 5.93 -18.04 16.71
C PHE A 263 7.37 -17.89 16.21
N TYR A 264 8.04 -16.74 16.39
CA TYR A 264 9.44 -16.60 15.96
C TYR A 264 10.42 -17.36 16.88
N PRO A 265 11.43 -18.08 16.35
CA PRO A 265 11.75 -18.29 14.94
C PRO A 265 11.06 -19.52 14.31
N ASP A 266 10.40 -20.34 15.12
CA ASP A 266 9.83 -21.63 14.75
C ASP A 266 8.37 -21.48 14.29
N PHE A 267 8.16 -20.81 13.15
CA PHE A 267 6.84 -20.62 12.58
C PHE A 267 6.22 -21.97 12.15
N ASP A 268 5.10 -22.34 12.78
CA ASP A 268 4.20 -23.39 12.29
C ASP A 268 3.06 -22.74 11.52
N ASP A 269 3.05 -22.91 10.20
CA ASP A 269 2.04 -22.33 9.30
C ASP A 269 0.61 -22.70 9.72
N ARG A 270 0.41 -23.92 10.25
CA ARG A 270 -0.91 -24.37 10.69
C ARG A 270 -1.38 -23.63 11.94
N GLU A 271 -0.51 -23.46 12.93
CA GLU A 271 -0.88 -22.73 14.16
C GLU A 271 -1.14 -21.25 13.85
N ILE A 272 -0.38 -20.66 12.91
CA ILE A 272 -0.60 -19.28 12.46
C ILE A 272 -1.97 -19.16 11.77
N GLU A 273 -2.30 -20.08 10.85
CA GLU A 273 -3.59 -20.11 10.17
C GLU A 273 -4.76 -20.24 11.16
N GLU A 274 -4.67 -21.15 12.14
CA GLU A 274 -5.68 -21.30 13.20
C GLU A 274 -5.86 -20.00 14.02
N ARG A 275 -4.77 -19.30 14.34
CA ARG A 275 -4.83 -17.99 15.04
C ARG A 275 -5.46 -16.91 14.18
N GLN A 276 -5.16 -16.89 12.89
CA GLN A 276 -5.75 -15.96 11.93
C GLN A 276 -7.26 -16.18 11.78
N GLN A 277 -7.69 -17.44 11.68
CA GLN A 277 -9.10 -17.83 11.66
C GLN A 277 -9.83 -17.36 12.92
N GLN A 278 -9.26 -17.62 14.10
CA GLN A 278 -9.83 -17.18 15.37
C GLN A 278 -9.97 -15.65 15.42
N PHE A 279 -8.92 -14.91 15.06
CA PHE A 279 -8.93 -13.45 15.06
C PHE A 279 -10.02 -12.88 14.13
N LEU A 280 -10.16 -13.45 12.93
CA LEU A 280 -11.21 -13.07 11.97
C LEU A 280 -12.61 -13.36 12.50
N ALA A 281 -12.82 -14.51 13.13
CA ALA A 281 -14.11 -14.87 13.72
C ALA A 281 -14.50 -13.90 14.86
N GLU A 282 -13.57 -13.58 15.76
CA GLU A 282 -13.77 -12.67 16.89
C GLU A 282 -14.07 -11.22 16.44
N ASN A 283 -13.50 -10.79 15.32
CA ASN A 283 -13.65 -9.43 14.81
C ASN A 283 -14.59 -9.33 13.60
N ARG A 284 -15.34 -10.40 13.28
CA ARG A 284 -16.12 -10.53 12.05
C ARG A 284 -17.08 -9.35 11.81
N GLY A 285 -17.81 -8.96 12.85
CA GLY A 285 -18.76 -7.85 12.77
C GLY A 285 -18.09 -6.51 12.42
N ALA A 286 -16.89 -6.26 12.95
CA ALA A 286 -16.13 -5.05 12.66
C ALA A 286 -15.60 -5.06 11.22
N TYR A 287 -15.08 -6.19 10.75
CA TYR A 287 -14.67 -6.37 9.35
C TYR A 287 -15.84 -6.13 8.39
N THR A 288 -16.98 -6.80 8.60
CA THR A 288 -18.17 -6.65 7.75
C THR A 288 -18.68 -5.21 7.72
N ALA A 289 -18.73 -4.54 8.88
CA ALA A 289 -19.17 -3.15 8.96
C ALA A 289 -18.22 -2.19 8.21
N LEU A 290 -16.91 -2.32 8.43
CA LEU A 290 -15.88 -1.55 7.73
C LEU A 290 -15.98 -1.76 6.22
N ARG A 291 -16.08 -3.03 5.84
CA ARG A 291 -16.17 -3.47 4.46
C ARG A 291 -17.37 -2.79 3.77
N ASN A 292 -18.57 -3.06 4.26
CA ASN A 292 -19.79 -2.45 3.73
C ASN A 292 -19.72 -0.91 3.65
N ALA A 293 -19.13 -0.26 4.66
CA ALA A 293 -18.97 1.18 4.70
C ALA A 293 -18.03 1.74 3.64
N VAL A 294 -17.06 0.97 3.14
CA VAL A 294 -16.19 1.41 2.04
C VAL A 294 -16.81 1.09 0.68
N LEU A 295 -17.44 -0.07 0.46
CA LEU A 295 -18.15 -0.33 -0.81
C LEU A 295 -19.27 0.66 -1.07
N GLY A 296 -19.99 1.05 -0.01
CA GLY A 296 -21.03 2.07 -0.11
C GLY A 296 -20.55 3.45 -0.54
N ARG A 297 -19.23 3.68 -0.67
CA ARG A 297 -18.65 4.95 -1.15
C ARG A 297 -18.45 4.95 -2.67
N TYR A 298 -18.39 3.78 -3.31
CA TYR A 298 -18.19 3.71 -4.75
C TYR A 298 -19.45 4.10 -5.51
N PRO A 299 -19.30 4.71 -6.70
CA PRO A 299 -20.43 4.98 -7.57
C PRO A 299 -21.17 3.69 -7.99
N PRO A 300 -22.45 3.77 -8.37
CA PRO A 300 -23.21 2.61 -8.84
C PRO A 300 -22.61 1.95 -10.09
N ILE A 301 -22.77 0.63 -10.20
CA ILE A 301 -22.34 -0.19 -11.35
C ILE A 301 -22.69 0.42 -12.71
N GLN A 302 -21.80 0.26 -13.68
CA GLN A 302 -21.92 0.83 -15.03
C GLN A 302 -22.27 -0.27 -16.03
N ARG A 303 -23.55 -0.64 -16.11
CA ARG A 303 -24.01 -1.75 -16.98
C ARG A 303 -23.74 -1.51 -18.46
N GLU A 304 -23.95 -0.29 -18.94
CA GLU A 304 -23.73 0.07 -20.34
C GLU A 304 -22.25 -0.05 -20.69
N ARG A 305 -21.37 0.50 -19.84
CA ARG A 305 -19.92 0.38 -20.00
C ARG A 305 -19.45 -1.06 -19.91
N TRP A 306 -19.96 -1.84 -18.95
CA TRP A 306 -19.64 -3.27 -18.82
C TRP A 306 -19.99 -4.05 -20.10
N ALA A 307 -21.07 -3.69 -20.78
CA ALA A 307 -21.45 -4.29 -22.06
C ALA A 307 -20.50 -3.96 -23.22
N GLU A 308 -19.56 -3.02 -23.08
CA GLU A 308 -18.48 -2.81 -24.06
C GLU A 308 -17.41 -3.92 -24.00
N PHE A 309 -17.33 -4.66 -22.89
CA PHE A 309 -16.35 -5.73 -22.64
C PHE A 309 -17.01 -7.08 -22.92
N MET A 310 -17.04 -7.43 -24.20
CA MET A 310 -17.84 -8.56 -24.72
C MET A 310 -17.13 -9.91 -24.63
N GLN A 311 -15.79 -9.93 -24.61
CA GLN A 311 -15.02 -11.16 -24.61
C GLN A 311 -14.62 -11.55 -23.19
N GLU A 312 -15.11 -12.69 -22.70
CA GLU A 312 -14.60 -13.28 -21.46
C GLU A 312 -13.18 -13.80 -21.64
N ASP A 313 -12.30 -13.47 -20.70
CA ASP A 313 -10.91 -13.91 -20.63
C ASP A 313 -10.76 -14.91 -19.47
N LEU A 314 -10.95 -16.19 -19.80
CA LEU A 314 -10.83 -17.28 -18.84
C LEU A 314 -9.41 -17.38 -18.26
N GLY A 315 -8.37 -17.09 -19.06
CA GLY A 315 -6.98 -17.15 -18.60
C GLY A 315 -6.67 -16.08 -17.56
N LEU A 316 -7.14 -14.85 -17.76
CA LEU A 316 -7.04 -13.81 -16.73
C LEU A 316 -7.92 -14.09 -15.52
N THR A 317 -9.07 -14.72 -15.71
CA THR A 317 -9.96 -15.11 -14.60
C THR A 317 -9.27 -16.15 -13.70
N GLU A 318 -8.70 -17.21 -14.28
CA GLU A 318 -7.92 -18.21 -13.54
C GLU A 318 -6.69 -17.60 -12.87
N LYS A 319 -6.00 -16.67 -13.55
CA LYS A 319 -4.88 -15.93 -12.97
C LYS A 319 -5.30 -15.10 -11.76
N MET A 320 -6.48 -14.45 -11.82
CA MET A 320 -7.05 -13.72 -10.70
C MET A 320 -7.30 -14.63 -9.51
N GLN A 321 -7.94 -15.78 -9.74
CA GLN A 321 -8.20 -16.76 -8.70
C GLN A 321 -6.91 -17.28 -8.05
N SER A 322 -5.90 -17.59 -8.85
CA SER A 322 -4.60 -18.06 -8.35
C SER A 322 -3.84 -17.01 -7.54
N ASN A 323 -3.83 -15.74 -7.99
CA ASN A 323 -3.12 -14.67 -7.27
C ASN A 323 -3.79 -14.29 -5.95
N LEU A 324 -5.11 -14.44 -5.87
CA LEU A 324 -5.85 -14.33 -4.62
C LEU A 324 -5.74 -15.58 -3.74
N GLY A 325 -5.13 -16.67 -4.21
CA GLY A 325 -5.16 -17.94 -3.50
C GLY A 325 -6.59 -18.39 -3.17
N LEU A 326 -7.56 -18.09 -4.05
CA LEU A 326 -8.94 -18.55 -3.88
C LEU A 326 -8.98 -20.07 -3.86
N PHE A 327 -10.07 -20.59 -3.32
CA PHE A 327 -10.38 -22.00 -3.07
C PHE A 327 -9.98 -22.46 -1.66
N ASP A 328 -11.01 -22.73 -0.86
CA ASP A 328 -10.84 -23.50 0.36
C ASP A 328 -10.65 -25.00 0.05
N SER A 329 -10.49 -25.82 1.10
CA SER A 329 -10.35 -27.27 0.95
C SER A 329 -11.55 -27.99 0.31
N PHE A 330 -12.70 -27.32 0.19
CA PHE A 330 -13.94 -27.83 -0.39
C PHE A 330 -14.18 -27.32 -1.82
N GLY A 331 -13.34 -26.41 -2.31
CA GLY A 331 -13.44 -25.83 -3.65
C GLY A 331 -14.30 -24.57 -3.73
N ASP A 332 -14.71 -24.00 -2.60
CA ASP A 332 -15.45 -22.73 -2.55
C ASP A 332 -14.49 -21.56 -2.73
N GLN A 333 -14.89 -20.57 -3.55
CA GLN A 333 -14.08 -19.37 -3.81
C GLN A 333 -14.12 -18.40 -2.61
N ILE A 334 -13.29 -18.67 -1.61
CA ILE A 334 -13.18 -17.87 -0.38
C ILE A 334 -11.79 -17.24 -0.31
N LEU A 335 -11.71 -15.99 0.17
CA LEU A 335 -10.41 -15.36 0.42
C LEU A 335 -9.69 -16.07 1.59
N PRO A 336 -8.43 -16.48 1.41
CA PRO A 336 -7.64 -17.07 2.49
C PRO A 336 -7.45 -16.06 3.63
N GLU A 337 -7.25 -16.55 4.84
CA GLU A 337 -7.21 -15.74 6.07
C GLU A 337 -6.10 -14.70 6.05
N SER A 338 -4.96 -15.08 5.48
CA SER A 338 -3.80 -14.20 5.26
C SER A 338 -4.14 -12.97 4.41
N ILE A 339 -5.08 -13.09 3.47
CA ILE A 339 -5.62 -11.96 2.69
C ILE A 339 -6.75 -11.29 3.46
N SER A 340 -7.70 -12.06 4.00
CA SER A 340 -8.89 -11.55 4.69
C SER A 340 -8.56 -10.63 5.86
N ILE A 341 -7.49 -10.92 6.63
CA ILE A 341 -7.02 -10.04 7.73
C ILE A 341 -6.61 -8.66 7.23
N ASN A 342 -5.99 -8.62 6.05
CA ASN A 342 -5.49 -7.41 5.40
C ASN A 342 -6.53 -6.74 4.50
N GLU A 343 -7.65 -7.41 4.24
CA GLU A 343 -8.72 -6.95 3.35
C GLU A 343 -9.64 -5.96 4.08
N LEU A 344 -9.17 -4.70 4.13
CA LEU A 344 -9.77 -3.61 4.90
C LEU A 344 -10.42 -2.55 4.01
N LYS A 345 -9.60 -1.71 3.37
CA LYS A 345 -10.06 -0.66 2.44
C LYS A 345 -10.20 -1.20 1.01
N TYR A 346 -10.63 -2.45 0.87
CA TYR A 346 -10.82 -3.10 -0.43
C TYR A 346 -9.55 -3.25 -1.25
N SER A 347 -8.40 -3.08 -0.60
CA SER A 347 -7.16 -2.86 -1.31
C SER A 347 -6.63 -4.16 -1.88
N GLN A 348 -6.65 -5.30 -1.21
CA GLN A 348 -5.96 -6.47 -1.75
C GLN A 348 -6.73 -7.05 -2.93
N VAL A 349 -8.04 -7.28 -2.81
CA VAL A 349 -8.83 -7.82 -3.93
C VAL A 349 -8.81 -6.90 -5.15
N LEU A 350 -9.04 -5.59 -4.97
CA LEU A 350 -9.01 -4.64 -6.09
C LEU A 350 -7.61 -4.41 -6.65
N THR A 351 -6.58 -4.52 -5.83
CA THR A 351 -5.19 -4.35 -6.29
C THR A 351 -4.71 -5.60 -7.01
N THR A 352 -5.06 -6.80 -6.53
CA THR A 352 -4.84 -8.05 -7.26
C THR A 352 -5.62 -8.05 -8.57
N ALA A 353 -6.87 -7.56 -8.59
CA ALA A 353 -7.65 -7.42 -9.82
C ALA A 353 -6.91 -6.56 -10.84
N ALA A 354 -6.48 -5.37 -10.44
CA ALA A 354 -5.74 -4.50 -11.33
C ALA A 354 -4.41 -5.12 -11.78
N TYR A 355 -3.63 -5.70 -10.85
CA TYR A 355 -2.38 -6.42 -11.16
C TYR A 355 -2.56 -7.46 -12.25
N VAL A 356 -3.59 -8.29 -12.13
CA VAL A 356 -3.83 -9.37 -13.09
C VAL A 356 -4.23 -8.81 -14.45
N MET A 357 -5.14 -7.82 -14.46
CA MET A 357 -5.57 -7.15 -15.69
C MET A 357 -4.45 -6.40 -16.41
N THR A 358 -3.37 -6.06 -15.71
CA THR A 358 -2.27 -5.24 -16.23
C THR A 358 -0.94 -5.99 -16.34
N SER A 359 -0.96 -7.30 -16.14
CA SER A 359 0.24 -8.11 -15.88
C SER A 359 1.24 -8.25 -17.03
N ASP A 360 0.96 -7.69 -18.21
CA ASP A 360 1.93 -7.56 -19.31
C ASP A 360 2.88 -6.36 -19.13
N ASN A 361 2.57 -5.40 -18.22
CA ASN A 361 3.37 -4.19 -17.98
C ASN A 361 3.44 -3.80 -16.48
N LEU A 362 3.87 -4.78 -15.67
CA LEU A 362 3.60 -4.97 -14.23
C LEU A 362 3.73 -3.82 -13.24
N GLY A 363 4.36 -2.69 -13.52
CA GLY A 363 4.17 -1.59 -12.57
C GLY A 363 4.30 -0.17 -13.10
N TYR A 364 4.17 -0.02 -14.41
CA TYR A 364 3.54 1.21 -14.91
C TYR A 364 2.10 1.25 -14.40
N ASP A 365 1.40 0.12 -14.46
CA ASP A 365 -0.03 0.10 -14.19
C ASP A 365 -0.39 0.10 -12.69
N TRP A 366 0.49 -0.40 -11.81
CA TRP A 366 0.31 -0.23 -10.35
C TRP A 366 0.49 1.21 -9.90
N ALA A 367 1.52 1.87 -10.43
CA ALA A 367 1.72 3.29 -10.22
C ALA A 367 0.55 4.09 -10.79
N ALA A 368 0.03 3.69 -11.97
CA ALA A 368 -1.15 4.29 -12.58
C ALA A 368 -2.36 4.17 -11.65
N ASP A 369 -2.66 3.00 -11.12
CA ASP A 369 -3.79 2.79 -10.21
C ASP A 369 -3.72 3.67 -8.97
N TRP A 370 -2.54 3.79 -8.37
CA TRP A 370 -2.35 4.59 -7.16
C TRP A 370 -2.35 6.09 -7.45
N LEU A 371 -1.62 6.54 -8.48
CA LEU A 371 -1.50 7.95 -8.85
C LEU A 371 -2.78 8.47 -9.50
N LEU A 372 -3.32 7.73 -10.46
CA LEU A 372 -4.50 8.12 -11.22
C LEU A 372 -5.80 7.82 -10.46
N GLY A 373 -5.81 6.84 -9.56
CA GLY A 373 -7.02 6.30 -8.94
C GLY A 373 -7.66 5.20 -9.79
N LYS A 374 -8.61 4.45 -9.21
CA LYS A 374 -9.28 3.31 -9.87
C LYS A 374 -10.68 3.66 -10.36
N GLU A 375 -11.13 3.00 -11.42
CA GLU A 375 -12.51 3.04 -11.89
C GLU A 375 -13.32 1.88 -11.30
N VAL A 376 -13.66 2.03 -10.02
CA VAL A 376 -14.40 1.03 -9.25
C VAL A 376 -15.83 1.49 -9.07
N TYR A 377 -16.75 0.57 -9.28
CA TYR A 377 -18.16 0.76 -9.07
C TYR A 377 -18.70 -0.39 -8.24
N ALA A 378 -19.65 -0.10 -7.36
CA ALA A 378 -20.22 -1.11 -6.48
C ALA A 378 -21.73 -0.94 -6.35
N ARG A 379 -22.42 -2.06 -6.11
CA ARG A 379 -23.85 -2.08 -5.84
C ARG A 379 -24.14 -3.13 -4.79
N ARG A 380 -24.87 -2.75 -3.74
CA ARG A 380 -25.38 -3.70 -2.76
C ARG A 380 -26.49 -4.54 -3.40
N LEU A 381 -26.37 -5.86 -3.32
CA LEU A 381 -27.36 -6.80 -3.84
C LEU A 381 -28.38 -7.14 -2.74
N ASP A 382 -27.91 -7.76 -1.67
CA ASP A 382 -28.70 -8.13 -0.50
C ASP A 382 -27.78 -8.27 0.73
N GLY A 383 -28.21 -7.79 1.90
CA GLY A 383 -27.45 -7.94 3.14
C GLY A 383 -25.97 -7.53 2.99
N ASN A 384 -25.05 -8.48 3.11
CA ASN A 384 -23.60 -8.28 2.99
C ASN A 384 -23.03 -8.65 1.61
N LEU A 385 -23.90 -8.97 0.65
CA LEU A 385 -23.54 -9.31 -0.72
C LEU A 385 -23.51 -8.05 -1.58
N TRP A 386 -22.38 -7.85 -2.25
CA TRP A 386 -22.13 -6.72 -3.14
C TRP A 386 -21.69 -7.19 -4.50
N GLU A 387 -22.14 -6.50 -5.53
CA GLU A 387 -21.57 -6.57 -6.88
C GLU A 387 -20.52 -5.49 -7.02
N VAL A 388 -19.35 -5.83 -7.56
CA VAL A 388 -18.23 -4.92 -7.78
C VAL A 388 -17.78 -5.03 -9.23
N GLN A 389 -17.52 -3.87 -9.85
CA GLN A 389 -16.95 -3.75 -11.19
C GLN A 389 -15.72 -2.85 -11.12
N LEU A 390 -14.63 -3.30 -11.74
CA LEU A 390 -13.40 -2.55 -11.91
C LEU A 390 -13.08 -2.48 -13.42
N PHE A 391 -12.70 -1.29 -13.89
CA PHE A 391 -12.30 -1.06 -15.28
C PHE A 391 -10.85 -0.58 -15.33
N THR A 392 -10.07 -1.16 -16.24
CA THR A 392 -8.68 -0.75 -16.51
C THR A 392 -8.39 -0.88 -18.00
N GLY A 393 -8.39 0.25 -18.71
CA GLY A 393 -8.13 0.28 -20.16
C GLY A 393 -9.15 -0.55 -20.95
N ASP A 394 -8.66 -1.58 -21.66
CA ASP A 394 -9.48 -2.51 -22.45
C ASP A 394 -9.92 -3.76 -21.68
N VAL A 395 -9.62 -3.85 -20.37
CA VAL A 395 -9.99 -4.96 -19.48
C VAL A 395 -10.95 -4.49 -18.39
N ALA A 396 -11.88 -5.35 -18.00
CA ALA A 396 -12.78 -5.14 -16.88
C ALA A 396 -12.88 -6.42 -16.03
N CYS A 397 -13.00 -6.26 -14.71
CA CYS A 397 -13.19 -7.33 -13.75
C CYS A 397 -14.49 -7.11 -12.99
N GLY A 398 -15.28 -8.18 -12.84
CA GLY A 398 -16.57 -8.16 -12.17
C GLY A 398 -16.69 -9.36 -11.25
N TYR A 399 -17.21 -9.13 -10.05
CA TYR A 399 -17.45 -10.20 -9.08
C TYR A 399 -18.53 -9.79 -8.09
N GLN A 400 -19.11 -10.79 -7.42
CA GLN A 400 -19.91 -10.58 -6.24
C GLN A 400 -19.09 -10.95 -5.00
N TRP A 401 -19.20 -10.19 -3.93
CA TRP A 401 -18.50 -10.44 -2.68
C TRP A 401 -19.45 -10.40 -1.48
N ASN A 402 -19.46 -11.48 -0.70
CA ASN A 402 -20.08 -11.50 0.61
C ASN A 402 -19.08 -11.04 1.69
N THR A 403 -19.22 -9.80 2.14
CA THR A 403 -18.28 -9.17 3.09
C THR A 403 -18.32 -9.76 4.50
N ALA A 404 -19.28 -10.65 4.78
CA ALA A 404 -19.40 -11.37 6.03
C ALA A 404 -18.78 -12.77 6.00
N THR A 405 -18.66 -13.40 4.84
CA THR A 405 -18.10 -14.76 4.73
C THR A 405 -16.78 -14.80 3.97
N ASP A 406 -16.40 -13.70 3.32
CA ASP A 406 -15.24 -13.63 2.42
C ASP A 406 -15.35 -14.44 1.12
N GLU A 407 -16.55 -14.94 0.82
CA GLU A 407 -16.86 -15.64 -0.43
C GLU A 407 -16.94 -14.67 -1.62
N LEU A 408 -16.22 -15.01 -2.69
CA LEU A 408 -16.27 -14.35 -3.99
C LEU A 408 -17.02 -15.23 -4.99
N HIS A 409 -18.09 -14.70 -5.55
CA HIS A 409 -18.95 -15.39 -6.52
C HIS A 409 -18.88 -14.71 -7.88
N GLU A 410 -19.15 -15.46 -8.95
CA GLU A 410 -19.26 -14.94 -10.32
C GLU A 410 -18.07 -14.06 -10.77
N LEU A 411 -16.87 -14.34 -10.25
CA LEU A 411 -15.66 -13.64 -10.67
C LEU A 411 -15.40 -13.90 -12.16
N THR A 412 -15.41 -12.83 -12.95
CA THR A 412 -15.17 -12.86 -14.40
C THR A 412 -14.31 -11.68 -14.81
N VAL A 413 -13.38 -11.93 -15.72
CA VAL A 413 -12.58 -10.89 -16.37
C VAL A 413 -12.97 -10.84 -17.84
N ARG A 414 -13.20 -9.64 -18.36
CA ARG A 414 -13.63 -9.40 -19.74
C ARG A 414 -12.75 -8.37 -20.44
N ARG A 415 -12.69 -8.46 -21.76
CA ARG A 415 -11.97 -7.52 -22.63
C ARG A 415 -12.89 -6.87 -23.66
N LYS A 416 -12.52 -5.67 -24.09
CA LYS A 416 -13.06 -5.06 -25.31
C LYS A 416 -12.63 -5.90 -26.52
N GLU A 417 -13.50 -6.00 -27.53
CA GLU A 417 -13.09 -6.57 -28.81
C GLU A 417 -11.96 -5.72 -29.40
N LYS A 418 -10.87 -6.36 -29.86
CA LYS A 418 -9.85 -5.66 -30.63
C LYS A 418 -10.47 -5.18 -31.93
N GLN A 419 -10.59 -3.86 -32.09
CA GLN A 419 -10.97 -3.24 -33.35
C GLN A 419 -9.88 -3.38 -34.41
#